data_AF-A0A254S4I1-F1
#
_entry.id   AF-A0A254S4I1-F1
#
_cell.length_a   1.000
_cell.length_b   1.000
_cell.length_c   1.000
_cell.angle_alpha   90.00
_cell.angle_beta   90.00
_cell.angle_gamma   90.00
#
_symmetry.space_group_name_H-M   'P 1'
#
loop_
_entity.id
_entity.type
_entity.pdbx_description
1 polymer ?
#
loop_
_entity_poly.entity_id
_entity_poly.type
_entity_poly.pdbx_seq_one_letter_code
_entity_poly.pdbx_strand_id
1 'polypeptide(L)'
;MIQITNKEQCCGCNACGDICPKGAISFLQDEEGFWYPKVDLEKCVNCGMCNNVCPLQNMDKVKSAEKLNPPKVVGGFHKNIAIRFDSTSGGIFSALANAMYKDGGYVSGAVQNEDLTVCNFISNDKSDLARLRSSKYVQSSAIGLYKEIKRLLVAGEKVLACGSPCQMGALRSYLGKDYENLIVVDFLCRATNSPKAYRKYMDMLEKQYGGKVVYVKAKNKEHGWHSLARKVVFDNGKEYYGEGHDDHYRRGYHWNMFERPSCYDCKFKEIPRNSDITLGDFWGVEKVAPDLEQNLGTSMVMLNTPKGEAFFEKIRSKLVCREFTVNDILPGNRSALLEPVKYPPIDRNALFKDMDTMPFDEVANKYFPGHTHKVTFKSKIKNLLRFLYHNKKKPFDVLRTLHYCFLNKHVKANILNGDIFTVKSHCAIDLRGSAKIVVNKGAFTFGEKRNFKTKEETALLIEDGGTLQIDGKNFIKTTSDIQIFKNALLRFGPGATNMGLKIVCSEKIWIGDHTRIGRDVWIRDNNGGHKIIQVGYKDKAPVIIGNYVWICSGSQIMKGVTIGDGAVISANSVVTSNVPAHSIVAGNPAKVVAENIYWRP
;
A
#
# COMPACT_ATOMS: atom_id res chain seq x y z
N MET A 1 -19.77 -26.12 29.02
CA MET A 1 -18.52 -25.90 28.23
C MET A 1 -18.80 -25.06 26.98
N ILE A 2 -17.77 -24.53 26.31
CA ILE A 2 -17.93 -23.76 25.08
C ILE A 2 -18.29 -24.68 23.91
N GLN A 3 -19.31 -24.28 23.16
CA GLN A 3 -19.73 -24.94 21.93
C GLN A 3 -20.01 -23.87 20.89
N ILE A 4 -19.41 -24.03 19.71
CA ILE A 4 -19.62 -23.14 18.58
C ILE A 4 -20.48 -23.87 17.57
N THR A 5 -21.77 -23.53 17.51
CA THR A 5 -22.71 -24.09 16.54
C THR A 5 -22.85 -23.20 15.31
N ASN A 6 -22.62 -21.89 15.47
CA ASN A 6 -22.51 -20.93 14.36
C ASN A 6 -21.13 -20.27 14.37
N LYS A 7 -20.44 -20.29 13.23
CA LYS A 7 -19.12 -19.69 13.02
C LYS A 7 -19.04 -18.19 13.35
N GLU A 8 -20.16 -17.46 13.28
CA GLU A 8 -20.26 -16.05 13.65
C GLU A 8 -20.09 -15.81 15.16
N GLN A 9 -20.38 -16.82 16.00
CA GLN A 9 -20.31 -16.73 17.46
C GLN A 9 -18.89 -16.86 18.02
N CYS A 10 -17.87 -16.98 17.17
CA CYS A 10 -16.48 -17.06 17.58
C CYS A 10 -15.65 -16.00 16.86
N CYS A 11 -14.98 -15.12 17.61
CA CYS A 11 -14.05 -14.14 17.05
C CYS A 11 -12.61 -14.70 16.90
N GLY A 12 -12.37 -15.95 17.29
CA GLY A 12 -11.06 -16.60 17.15
C GLY A 12 -9.96 -16.04 18.05
N CYS A 13 -10.31 -15.52 19.23
CA CYS A 13 -9.38 -14.86 20.15
C CYS A 13 -8.52 -15.81 21.02
N ASN A 14 -8.76 -17.13 21.00
CA ASN A 14 -8.06 -18.17 21.78
C ASN A 14 -8.21 -18.14 23.32
N ALA A 15 -8.91 -17.18 23.93
CA ALA A 15 -9.00 -17.07 25.40
C ALA A 15 -9.63 -18.29 26.11
N CYS A 16 -10.55 -18.99 25.44
CA CYS A 16 -11.14 -20.22 25.99
C CYS A 16 -10.12 -21.33 26.20
N GLY A 17 -9.08 -21.40 25.37
CA GLY A 17 -7.96 -22.34 25.54
C GLY A 17 -7.08 -21.96 26.71
N ASP A 18 -6.66 -20.69 26.76
CA ASP A 18 -5.78 -20.17 27.82
C ASP A 18 -6.37 -20.32 29.23
N ILE A 19 -7.69 -20.13 29.38
CA ILE A 19 -8.37 -20.23 30.69
C ILE A 19 -8.58 -21.69 31.11
N CYS A 20 -8.45 -22.67 30.21
CA CYS A 20 -8.83 -24.04 30.46
C CYS A 20 -7.85 -24.72 31.44
N PRO A 21 -8.28 -25.09 32.67
CA PRO A 21 -7.36 -25.65 33.67
C PRO A 21 -6.89 -27.07 33.34
N LYS A 22 -7.57 -27.76 32.41
CA LYS A 22 -7.27 -29.14 32.02
C LYS A 22 -6.65 -29.26 30.63
N GLY A 23 -6.41 -28.13 29.94
CA GLY A 23 -5.94 -28.16 28.56
C GLY A 23 -6.88 -28.93 27.62
N ALA A 24 -8.18 -28.91 27.92
CA ALA A 24 -9.20 -29.71 27.22
C ALA A 24 -9.71 -29.04 25.93
N ILE A 25 -9.10 -27.93 25.48
CA ILE A 25 -9.56 -27.17 24.31
C ILE A 25 -8.42 -27.07 23.31
N SER A 26 -8.62 -27.64 22.12
CA SER A 26 -7.76 -27.47 20.96
C SER A 26 -8.42 -26.54 19.94
N PHE A 27 -7.66 -26.10 18.93
CA PHE A 27 -8.14 -25.19 17.90
C PHE A 27 -7.99 -25.85 16.52
N LEU A 28 -9.09 -26.24 15.89
CA LEU A 28 -9.09 -26.88 14.57
C LEU A 28 -9.44 -25.86 13.49
N GLN A 29 -8.72 -25.91 12.36
CA GLN A 29 -9.02 -25.11 11.18
C GLN A 29 -10.27 -25.64 10.46
N ASP A 30 -11.07 -24.70 9.96
CA ASP A 30 -12.19 -24.98 9.05
C ASP A 30 -11.75 -24.91 7.58
N GLU A 31 -12.70 -25.06 6.66
CA GLU A 31 -12.49 -25.01 5.22
C GLU A 31 -12.04 -23.63 4.69
N GLU A 32 -12.23 -22.56 5.48
CA GLU A 32 -11.73 -21.22 5.21
C GLU A 32 -10.36 -20.97 5.88
N GLY A 33 -9.81 -21.96 6.61
CA GLY A 33 -8.54 -21.88 7.34
C GLY A 33 -8.64 -21.16 8.69
N PHE A 34 -9.83 -20.76 9.14
CA PHE A 34 -10.02 -20.15 10.46
C PHE A 34 -10.09 -21.23 11.53
N TRP A 35 -9.44 -20.99 12.68
CA TRP A 35 -9.53 -21.92 13.79
C TRP A 35 -10.74 -21.72 14.71
N TYR A 36 -11.32 -22.83 15.17
CA TYR A 36 -12.42 -22.85 16.13
C TYR A 36 -12.11 -23.79 17.31
N PRO A 37 -12.57 -23.47 18.54
CA PRO A 37 -12.32 -24.31 19.70
C PRO A 37 -13.06 -25.65 19.58
N LYS A 38 -12.34 -26.75 19.80
CA LYS A 38 -12.89 -28.10 19.98
C LYS A 38 -12.59 -28.57 21.39
N VAL A 39 -13.65 -28.97 22.10
CA VAL A 39 -13.54 -29.48 23.48
C VAL A 39 -13.31 -30.99 23.44
N ASP A 40 -12.27 -31.44 24.12
CA ASP A 40 -12.02 -32.84 24.46
C ASP A 40 -12.88 -33.19 25.69
N LEU A 41 -13.90 -34.04 25.48
CA LEU A 41 -14.89 -34.39 26.50
C LEU A 41 -14.30 -35.26 27.61
N GLU A 42 -13.23 -36.01 27.34
CA GLU A 42 -12.59 -36.87 28.34
C GLU A 42 -11.77 -36.04 29.33
N LYS A 43 -11.18 -34.92 28.88
CA LYS A 43 -10.43 -33.98 29.72
C LYS A 43 -11.30 -32.92 30.36
N CYS A 44 -12.48 -32.63 29.80
CA CYS A 44 -13.31 -31.52 30.25
C CYS A 44 -14.02 -31.84 31.57
N VAL A 45 -13.78 -31.03 32.59
CA VAL A 45 -14.47 -31.12 33.90
C VAL A 45 -15.72 -30.24 34.00
N ASN A 46 -16.24 -29.76 32.86
CA ASN A 46 -17.42 -28.90 32.74
C ASN A 46 -17.47 -27.68 33.69
N CYS A 47 -16.32 -27.08 34.01
CA CYS A 47 -16.21 -25.93 34.94
C CYS A 47 -16.82 -24.60 34.45
N GLY A 48 -17.29 -24.51 33.19
CA GLY A 48 -17.90 -23.30 32.64
C GLY A 48 -16.94 -22.13 32.30
N MET A 49 -15.68 -22.17 32.70
CA MET A 49 -14.72 -21.05 32.55
C MET A 49 -14.55 -20.57 31.09
N CYS A 50 -14.56 -21.49 30.12
CA CYS A 50 -14.45 -21.17 28.70
C CYS A 50 -15.63 -20.33 28.16
N ASN A 51 -16.83 -20.45 28.74
CA ASN A 51 -17.97 -19.58 28.42
C ASN A 51 -17.83 -18.23 29.11
N ASN A 52 -17.43 -18.23 30.38
CA ASN A 52 -17.28 -17.02 31.18
C ASN A 52 -16.19 -16.06 30.64
N VAL A 53 -15.15 -16.61 30.02
CA VAL A 53 -14.07 -15.82 29.40
C VAL A 53 -14.38 -15.37 27.97
N CYS A 54 -15.44 -15.92 27.35
CA CYS A 54 -15.74 -15.62 25.96
C CYS A 54 -16.21 -14.17 25.84
N PRO A 55 -15.49 -13.31 25.10
CA PRO A 55 -15.81 -11.88 25.08
C PRO A 55 -17.10 -11.59 24.29
N LEU A 56 -17.51 -12.49 23.38
CA LEU A 56 -18.78 -12.38 22.65
C LEU A 56 -19.99 -12.78 23.50
N GLN A 57 -19.81 -13.68 24.47
CA GLN A 57 -20.88 -14.09 25.39
C GLN A 57 -20.98 -13.18 26.63
N ASN A 58 -19.95 -12.37 26.89
CA ASN A 58 -19.84 -11.52 28.08
C ASN A 58 -19.49 -10.08 27.70
N MET A 59 -20.16 -9.52 26.67
CA MET A 59 -19.85 -8.18 26.14
C MET A 59 -19.92 -7.07 27.21
N ASP A 60 -20.76 -7.21 28.23
CA ASP A 60 -20.86 -6.22 29.30
C ASP A 60 -19.61 -6.22 30.20
N LYS A 61 -18.90 -7.34 30.30
CA LYS A 61 -17.70 -7.52 31.13
C LYS A 61 -16.40 -7.13 30.42
N VAL A 62 -16.44 -6.86 29.11
CA VAL A 62 -15.23 -6.51 28.35
C VAL A 62 -14.93 -5.01 28.35
N LYS A 63 -15.79 -4.20 28.97
CA LYS A 63 -15.70 -2.74 28.99
C LYS A 63 -14.91 -2.28 30.23
N SER A 64 -13.96 -1.35 30.03
CA SER A 64 -13.35 -0.61 31.16
C SER A 64 -14.42 0.11 31.97
N ALA A 65 -14.24 0.22 33.28
CA ALA A 65 -15.14 0.99 34.15
C ALA A 65 -15.01 2.50 33.95
N GLU A 66 -13.81 2.99 33.60
CA GLU A 66 -13.47 4.43 33.54
C GLU A 66 -13.46 4.99 32.11
N LYS A 67 -14.56 4.81 31.37
CA LYS A 67 -14.60 5.24 29.96
C LYS A 67 -14.92 6.72 29.80
N LEU A 68 -14.16 7.38 28.92
CA LEU A 68 -14.49 8.68 28.37
C LEU A 68 -15.54 8.52 27.26
N ASN A 69 -16.62 9.30 27.32
CA ASN A 69 -17.66 9.31 26.29
C ASN A 69 -18.17 10.74 26.02
N PRO A 70 -17.85 11.35 24.86
CA PRO A 70 -17.02 10.81 23.79
C PRO A 70 -15.53 10.72 24.22
N PRO A 71 -14.75 9.83 23.58
CA PRO A 71 -13.30 9.78 23.80
C PRO A 71 -12.62 11.05 23.27
N LYS A 72 -11.48 11.43 23.85
CA LYS A 72 -10.62 12.48 23.29
C LYS A 72 -9.94 11.95 22.03
N VAL A 73 -9.86 12.77 20.99
CA VAL A 73 -9.27 12.37 19.71
C VAL A 73 -8.05 13.22 19.40
N VAL A 74 -6.96 12.55 19.02
CA VAL A 74 -5.72 13.18 18.58
C VAL A 74 -5.36 12.65 17.19
N GLY A 75 -4.97 13.53 16.29
CA GLY A 75 -4.49 13.19 14.94
C GLY A 75 -3.04 13.62 14.79
N GLY A 76 -2.19 12.74 14.25
CA GLY A 76 -0.78 13.09 14.09
C GLY A 76 0.14 11.95 13.67
N PHE A 77 1.43 12.24 13.68
CA PHE A 77 2.50 11.31 13.31
C PHE A 77 3.78 11.57 14.10
N HIS A 78 4.67 10.59 14.09
CA HIS A 78 5.94 10.60 14.79
C HIS A 78 6.97 11.53 14.13
N LYS A 79 7.73 12.34 14.89
CA LYS A 79 8.74 13.28 14.31
C LYS A 79 9.88 12.57 13.57
N ASN A 80 10.31 11.41 14.04
CA ASN A 80 11.33 10.59 13.37
C ASN A 80 10.76 9.91 12.10
N ILE A 81 11.34 10.28 10.95
CA ILE A 81 10.92 9.80 9.62
C ILE A 81 11.14 8.30 9.43
N ALA A 82 12.21 7.70 9.95
CA ALA A 82 12.45 6.27 9.82
C ALA A 82 11.38 5.44 10.55
N ILE A 83 10.97 5.89 11.74
CA ILE A 83 9.86 5.26 12.47
C ILE A 83 8.56 5.40 11.68
N ARG A 84 8.28 6.57 11.09
CA ARG A 84 7.11 6.74 10.22
C ARG A 84 7.18 5.80 9.03
N PHE A 85 8.28 5.80 8.28
CA PHE A 85 8.45 5.01 7.07
C PHE A 85 8.29 3.50 7.32
N ASP A 86 8.76 3.03 8.48
CA ASP A 86 8.66 1.63 8.86
C ASP A 86 7.29 1.25 9.46
N SER A 87 6.49 2.21 9.86
CA SER A 87 5.15 1.99 10.40
C SER A 87 4.06 1.97 9.32
N THR A 88 2.94 1.27 9.55
CA THR A 88 1.78 1.27 8.63
C THR A 88 1.22 2.66 8.37
N SER A 89 1.30 3.54 9.37
CA SER A 89 0.63 4.85 9.43
C SER A 89 1.56 5.90 10.03
N GLY A 90 1.08 6.79 10.91
CA GLY A 90 1.86 7.84 11.57
C GLY A 90 2.92 7.37 12.60
N GLY A 91 3.00 6.08 12.92
CA GLY A 91 4.05 5.54 13.80
C GLY A 91 3.80 5.68 15.31
N ILE A 92 2.54 5.87 15.72
CA ILE A 92 2.16 6.07 17.11
C ILE A 92 2.38 4.82 17.98
N PHE A 93 2.09 3.62 17.47
CA PHE A 93 2.38 2.38 18.20
C PHE A 93 3.85 2.28 18.60
N SER A 94 4.77 2.63 17.69
CA SER A 94 6.20 2.65 17.98
C SER A 94 6.57 3.63 19.09
N ALA A 95 5.91 4.78 19.17
CA ALA A 95 6.12 5.72 20.28
C ALA A 95 5.63 5.13 21.61
N LEU A 96 4.42 4.58 21.64
CA LEU A 96 3.84 3.96 22.83
C LEU A 96 4.70 2.79 23.34
N ALA A 97 5.15 1.92 22.43
CA ALA A 97 6.02 0.80 22.77
C ALA A 97 7.37 1.26 23.34
N ASN A 98 8.01 2.27 22.71
CA ASN A 98 9.25 2.83 23.23
C ASN A 98 9.09 3.46 24.62
N ALA A 99 7.94 4.09 24.91
CA ALA A 99 7.65 4.61 26.24
C ALA A 99 7.50 3.47 27.27
N MET A 100 6.83 2.38 26.90
CA MET A 100 6.69 1.21 27.78
C MET A 100 8.04 0.54 28.07
N TYR A 101 8.87 0.32 27.04
CA TYR A 101 10.23 -0.21 27.23
C TYR A 101 11.10 0.70 28.10
N LYS A 102 10.99 2.04 27.92
CA LYS A 102 11.71 3.00 28.77
C LYS A 102 11.30 2.89 30.24
N ASP A 103 10.04 2.55 30.50
CA ASP A 103 9.49 2.34 31.84
C ASP A 103 9.84 0.94 32.42
N GLY A 104 10.66 0.14 31.71
CA GLY A 104 11.06 -1.22 32.08
C GLY A 104 9.99 -2.27 31.79
N GLY A 105 8.93 -1.93 31.05
CA GLY A 105 7.78 -2.80 30.81
C GLY A 105 7.87 -3.67 29.56
N TYR A 106 6.86 -4.50 29.40
CA TYR A 106 6.67 -5.42 28.29
C TYR A 106 5.69 -4.86 27.27
N VAL A 107 5.91 -5.15 26.00
CA VAL A 107 5.03 -4.77 24.89
C VAL A 107 4.56 -6.02 24.17
N SER A 108 3.24 -6.15 24.05
CA SER A 108 2.59 -7.20 23.26
C SER A 108 2.08 -6.65 21.93
N GLY A 109 2.17 -7.47 20.88
CA GLY A 109 1.58 -7.21 19.56
C GLY A 109 1.67 -8.44 18.68
N ALA A 110 1.41 -8.28 17.37
CA ALA A 110 1.43 -9.40 16.42
C ALA A 110 2.76 -9.45 15.65
N VAL A 111 3.37 -10.64 15.58
CA VAL A 111 4.56 -10.94 14.78
C VAL A 111 4.23 -11.97 13.70
N GLN A 112 4.93 -11.89 12.57
CA GLN A 112 4.85 -12.89 11.52
C GLN A 112 5.96 -13.92 11.74
N ASN A 113 5.59 -15.20 11.70
CA ASN A 113 6.51 -16.33 11.77
C ASN A 113 7.14 -16.60 10.40
N GLU A 114 8.18 -17.43 10.38
CA GLU A 114 8.88 -17.83 9.15
C GLU A 114 7.95 -18.56 8.16
N ASP A 115 6.97 -19.32 8.65
CA ASP A 115 5.95 -19.99 7.86
C ASP A 115 4.83 -19.06 7.35
N LEU A 116 4.99 -17.75 7.54
CA LEU A 116 4.05 -16.67 7.22
C LEU A 116 2.79 -16.64 8.08
N THR A 117 2.62 -17.55 9.04
CA THR A 117 1.56 -17.46 10.04
C THR A 117 1.81 -16.27 10.97
N VAL A 118 0.78 -15.86 11.71
CA VAL A 118 0.88 -14.72 12.62
C VAL A 118 0.50 -15.16 14.02
N CYS A 119 1.31 -14.78 15.00
CA CYS A 119 1.01 -14.99 16.42
C CYS A 119 1.15 -13.68 17.19
N ASN A 120 0.50 -13.61 18.34
CA ASN A 120 0.74 -12.57 19.31
C ASN A 120 1.98 -12.94 20.13
N PHE A 121 2.80 -11.93 20.39
CA PHE A 121 4.08 -12.02 21.03
C PHE A 121 4.19 -10.91 22.07
N ILE A 122 4.89 -11.16 23.17
CA ILE A 122 5.16 -10.19 24.23
C ILE A 122 6.64 -10.25 24.60
N SER A 123 7.28 -9.09 24.74
CA SER A 123 8.70 -8.97 25.07
C SER A 123 8.97 -7.67 25.83
N ASN A 124 10.04 -7.65 26.63
CA ASN A 124 10.62 -6.44 27.21
C ASN A 124 11.89 -5.99 26.47
N ASP A 125 12.33 -6.71 25.43
CA ASP A 125 13.45 -6.31 24.59
C ASP A 125 12.99 -5.31 23.52
N LYS A 126 13.57 -4.12 23.57
CA LYS A 126 13.33 -3.06 22.59
C LYS A 126 13.71 -3.48 21.16
N SER A 127 14.65 -4.40 20.98
CA SER A 127 15.07 -4.90 19.66
C SER A 127 13.90 -5.57 18.91
N ASP A 128 12.95 -6.15 19.63
CA ASP A 128 11.76 -6.80 19.04
C ASP A 128 10.74 -5.82 18.46
N LEU A 129 10.88 -4.50 18.70
CA LEU A 129 9.94 -3.51 18.19
C LEU A 129 9.80 -3.56 16.66
N ALA A 130 10.89 -3.85 15.94
CA ALA A 130 10.84 -3.99 14.48
C ALA A 130 9.90 -5.12 14.04
N ARG A 131 9.86 -6.23 14.77
CA ARG A 131 8.98 -7.38 14.50
C ARG A 131 7.52 -7.07 14.82
N LEU A 132 7.29 -6.28 15.87
CA LEU A 132 5.96 -5.84 16.32
C LEU A 132 5.35 -4.74 15.43
N ARG A 133 6.16 -4.00 14.66
CA ARG A 133 5.68 -2.96 13.76
C ARG A 133 4.88 -3.51 12.59
N SER A 134 4.17 -2.58 11.95
CA SER A 134 3.35 -2.80 10.76
C SER A 134 2.14 -3.73 10.99
N SER A 135 1.19 -3.66 10.07
CA SER A 135 -0.08 -4.39 10.16
C SER A 135 0.01 -5.72 9.41
N LYS A 136 -0.48 -6.80 10.05
CA LYS A 136 -0.58 -8.12 9.45
C LYS A 136 -2.06 -8.40 9.16
N TYR A 137 -2.41 -8.52 7.88
CA TYR A 137 -3.80 -8.60 7.41
C TYR A 137 -4.29 -10.05 7.29
N VAL A 138 -4.11 -10.84 8.34
CA VAL A 138 -4.49 -12.25 8.46
C VAL A 138 -4.74 -12.57 9.94
N GLN A 139 -5.50 -13.62 10.24
CA GLN A 139 -5.75 -14.05 11.63
C GLN A 139 -4.44 -14.29 12.39
N SER A 140 -4.32 -13.73 13.60
CA SER A 140 -3.22 -14.00 14.52
C SER A 140 -3.63 -14.92 15.67
N SER A 141 -2.77 -15.87 16.03
CA SER A 141 -2.94 -16.76 17.18
C SER A 141 -2.57 -16.04 18.47
N ALA A 142 -3.48 -16.02 19.44
CA ALA A 142 -3.23 -15.45 20.77
C ALA A 142 -3.06 -16.53 21.87
N ILE A 143 -2.77 -17.77 21.47
CA ILE A 143 -2.54 -18.88 22.41
C ILE A 143 -1.41 -18.53 23.38
N GLY A 144 -1.65 -18.68 24.67
CA GLY A 144 -0.71 -18.41 25.76
C GLY A 144 -0.55 -16.95 26.13
N LEU A 145 -0.99 -16.01 25.28
CA LEU A 145 -0.77 -14.58 25.47
C LEU A 145 -1.44 -14.07 26.75
N TYR A 146 -2.71 -14.40 26.97
CA TYR A 146 -3.47 -13.83 28.09
C TYR A 146 -2.96 -14.38 29.42
N LYS A 147 -2.60 -15.67 29.43
CA LYS A 147 -1.95 -16.32 30.57
C LYS A 147 -0.65 -15.62 30.94
N GLU A 148 0.20 -15.32 29.94
CA GLU A 148 1.48 -14.67 30.17
C GLU A 148 1.32 -13.21 30.63
N ILE A 149 0.41 -12.44 30.01
CA ILE A 149 0.10 -11.08 30.46
C ILE A 149 -0.36 -11.08 31.91
N LYS A 150 -1.27 -11.99 32.30
CA LYS A 150 -1.72 -12.09 33.70
C LYS A 150 -0.58 -12.41 34.65
N ARG A 151 0.33 -13.32 34.27
CA ARG A 151 1.52 -13.68 35.07
C ARG A 151 2.39 -12.45 35.32
N LEU A 152 2.70 -11.68 34.27
CA LEU A 152 3.49 -10.45 34.35
C LEU A 152 2.81 -9.40 35.24
N LEU A 153 1.52 -9.17 35.04
CA LEU A 153 0.77 -8.17 35.83
C LEU A 153 0.71 -8.52 37.31
N VAL A 154 0.52 -9.80 37.65
CA VAL A 154 0.53 -10.29 39.04
C VAL A 154 1.93 -10.17 39.66
N ALA A 155 2.99 -10.31 38.87
CA ALA A 155 4.36 -10.07 39.30
C ALA A 155 4.70 -8.56 39.47
N GLY A 156 3.77 -7.65 39.19
CA GLY A 156 3.97 -6.21 39.30
C GLY A 156 4.60 -5.56 38.05
N GLU A 157 4.82 -6.33 36.98
CA GLU A 157 5.42 -5.83 35.75
C GLU A 157 4.47 -4.91 34.98
N LYS A 158 5.02 -3.91 34.29
CA LYS A 158 4.23 -3.03 33.42
C LYS A 158 4.04 -3.68 32.06
N VAL A 159 2.83 -3.63 31.52
CA VAL A 159 2.49 -4.24 30.23
C VAL A 159 1.73 -3.25 29.35
N LEU A 160 2.16 -3.10 28.10
CA LEU A 160 1.36 -2.54 27.01
C LEU A 160 0.87 -3.68 26.13
N ALA A 161 -0.43 -3.96 26.16
CA ALA A 161 -1.02 -5.01 25.35
C ALA A 161 -1.69 -4.40 24.11
N CYS A 162 -1.17 -4.70 22.92
CA CYS A 162 -1.77 -4.29 21.65
C CYS A 162 -2.36 -5.48 20.89
N GLY A 163 -3.60 -5.34 20.41
CA GLY A 163 -4.23 -6.36 19.57
C GLY A 163 -5.55 -5.89 18.95
N SER A 164 -6.23 -6.80 18.26
CA SER A 164 -7.54 -6.46 17.70
C SER A 164 -8.56 -6.20 18.81
N PRO A 165 -9.65 -5.48 18.53
CA PRO A 165 -10.64 -5.11 19.55
C PRO A 165 -11.25 -6.33 20.27
N CYS A 166 -11.48 -7.42 19.53
CA CYS A 166 -11.99 -8.67 20.09
C CYS A 166 -10.95 -9.41 20.94
N GLN A 167 -9.66 -9.34 20.59
CA GLN A 167 -8.56 -9.86 21.42
C GLN A 167 -8.39 -9.06 22.70
N MET A 168 -8.46 -7.72 22.64
CA MET A 168 -8.38 -6.87 23.83
C MET A 168 -9.61 -7.02 24.73
N GLY A 169 -10.78 -7.31 24.16
CA GLY A 169 -11.96 -7.70 24.92
C GLY A 169 -11.78 -9.04 25.62
N ALA A 170 -11.16 -10.00 24.93
CA ALA A 170 -10.81 -11.29 25.51
C ALA A 170 -9.80 -11.15 26.66
N LEU A 171 -8.78 -10.30 26.52
CA LEU A 171 -7.82 -10.00 27.57
C LEU A 171 -8.53 -9.46 28.82
N ARG A 172 -9.41 -8.47 28.68
CA ARG A 172 -10.17 -7.93 29.82
C ARG A 172 -11.04 -8.98 30.49
N SER A 173 -11.76 -9.79 29.70
CA SER A 173 -12.56 -10.89 30.24
C SER A 173 -11.71 -11.94 30.97
N TYR A 174 -10.52 -12.25 30.45
CA TYR A 174 -9.57 -13.19 31.07
C TYR A 174 -9.00 -12.68 32.39
N LEU A 175 -8.71 -11.38 32.47
CA LEU A 175 -8.17 -10.74 33.66
C LEU A 175 -9.24 -10.59 34.77
N GLY A 176 -10.49 -10.31 34.40
CA GLY A 176 -11.63 -10.21 35.31
C GLY A 176 -11.63 -8.98 36.22
N LYS A 177 -10.62 -8.12 36.12
CA LYS A 177 -10.48 -6.84 36.82
C LYS A 177 -9.53 -5.92 36.07
N ASP A 178 -9.57 -4.63 36.39
CA ASP A 178 -8.59 -3.66 35.92
C ASP A 178 -7.25 -3.78 36.67
N TYR A 179 -6.18 -3.42 35.98
CA TYR A 179 -4.80 -3.40 36.48
C TYR A 179 -4.17 -2.04 36.18
N GLU A 180 -3.58 -1.41 37.19
CA GLU A 180 -2.87 -0.11 37.07
C GLU A 180 -1.63 -0.23 36.18
N ASN A 181 -0.94 -1.37 36.26
CA ASN A 181 0.26 -1.68 35.48
C ASN A 181 -0.04 -2.22 34.05
N LEU A 182 -1.28 -2.09 33.56
CA LEU A 182 -1.68 -2.49 32.21
C LEU A 182 -2.17 -1.29 31.39
N ILE A 183 -1.62 -1.10 30.19
CA ILE A 183 -2.18 -0.25 29.14
C ILE A 183 -2.71 -1.14 28.02
N VAL A 184 -4.03 -1.08 27.78
CA VAL A 184 -4.68 -1.82 26.70
C VAL A 184 -4.78 -0.94 25.47
N VAL A 185 -4.18 -1.37 24.37
CA VAL A 185 -4.21 -0.69 23.07
C VAL A 185 -4.95 -1.57 22.07
N ASP A 186 -5.91 -1.00 21.36
CA ASP A 186 -6.46 -1.64 20.16
C ASP A 186 -6.23 -0.78 18.92
N PHE A 187 -6.67 -1.29 17.78
CA PHE A 187 -6.60 -0.56 16.53
C PHE A 187 -7.90 -0.68 15.74
N LEU A 188 -8.10 0.26 14.81
CA LEU A 188 -9.19 0.22 13.83
C LEU A 188 -9.09 -1.06 13.00
N CYS A 189 -9.89 -2.04 13.38
CA CYS A 189 -9.97 -3.33 12.73
C CYS A 189 -11.23 -3.38 11.86
N ARG A 190 -11.05 -3.36 10.55
CA ARG A 190 -12.16 -3.53 9.61
C ARG A 190 -12.68 -4.97 9.64
N ALA A 191 -11.79 -5.95 9.55
CA ALA A 191 -12.07 -7.39 9.64
C ALA A 191 -10.78 -8.21 9.71
N THR A 192 -10.90 -9.48 10.13
CA THR A 192 -9.84 -10.49 10.12
C THR A 192 -9.96 -11.36 8.88
N ASN A 193 -8.86 -11.59 8.16
CA ASN A 193 -8.87 -12.35 6.90
C ASN A 193 -8.46 -13.81 7.08
N SER A 194 -8.95 -14.65 6.17
CA SER A 194 -8.70 -16.09 6.08
C SER A 194 -7.20 -16.44 5.97
N PRO A 195 -6.68 -17.29 6.86
CA PRO A 195 -5.36 -17.89 6.72
C PRO A 195 -5.19 -18.69 5.41
N LYS A 196 -6.23 -19.41 4.97
CA LYS A 196 -6.21 -20.16 3.69
C LYS A 196 -6.05 -19.23 2.49
N ALA A 197 -6.85 -18.16 2.43
CA ALA A 197 -6.76 -17.17 1.36
C ALA A 197 -5.38 -16.48 1.34
N TYR A 198 -4.83 -16.16 2.51
CA TYR A 198 -3.50 -15.57 2.62
C TYR A 198 -2.40 -16.51 2.14
N ARG A 199 -2.43 -17.78 2.56
CA ARG A 199 -1.46 -18.79 2.10
C ARG A 199 -1.55 -19.01 0.60
N LYS A 200 -2.75 -19.19 0.05
CA LYS A 200 -2.96 -19.36 -1.40
C LYS A 200 -2.47 -18.17 -2.21
N TYR A 201 -2.66 -16.95 -1.71
CA TYR A 201 -2.11 -15.75 -2.31
C TYR A 201 -0.58 -15.73 -2.28
N MET A 202 0.05 -16.15 -1.18
CA MET A 202 1.51 -16.26 -1.11
C MET A 202 2.05 -17.38 -2.01
N ASP A 203 1.39 -18.53 -2.08
CA ASP A 203 1.73 -19.63 -3.00
C ASP A 203 1.73 -19.16 -4.46
N MET A 204 0.72 -18.39 -4.85
CA MET A 204 0.64 -17.79 -6.18
C MET A 204 1.85 -16.90 -6.46
N LEU A 205 2.21 -16.02 -5.52
CA LEU A 205 3.38 -15.15 -5.67
C LEU A 205 4.70 -15.94 -5.71
N GLU A 206 4.91 -16.91 -4.82
CA GLU A 206 6.09 -17.78 -4.83
C GLU A 206 6.25 -18.48 -6.19
N LYS A 207 5.14 -19.00 -6.75
CA LYS A 207 5.13 -19.63 -8.07
C LYS A 207 5.45 -18.65 -9.20
N GLN A 208 4.86 -17.46 -9.18
CA GLN A 208 5.08 -16.43 -10.22
C GLN A 208 6.52 -15.89 -10.23
N TYR A 209 7.13 -15.77 -9.05
CA TYR A 209 8.47 -15.17 -8.90
C TYR A 209 9.60 -16.22 -8.82
N GLY A 210 9.26 -17.51 -8.62
CA GLY A 210 10.22 -18.61 -8.57
C GLY A 210 11.14 -18.54 -7.36
N GLY A 211 10.61 -18.16 -6.19
CA GLY A 211 11.35 -18.04 -4.93
C GLY A 211 10.42 -18.08 -3.72
N LYS A 212 10.95 -18.36 -2.52
CA LYS A 212 10.18 -18.38 -1.27
C LYS A 212 10.04 -16.99 -0.68
N VAL A 213 8.86 -16.68 -0.16
CA VAL A 213 8.61 -15.40 0.51
C VAL A 213 9.39 -15.35 1.82
N VAL A 214 10.24 -14.33 1.98
CA VAL A 214 11.05 -14.12 3.20
C VAL A 214 10.65 -12.85 3.96
N TYR A 215 9.94 -11.93 3.30
CA TYR A 215 9.49 -10.70 3.92
C TYR A 215 8.19 -10.19 3.30
N VAL A 216 7.27 -9.72 4.14
CA VAL A 216 6.02 -9.09 3.71
C VAL A 216 5.79 -7.80 4.49
N LYS A 217 5.56 -6.69 3.78
CA LYS A 217 5.17 -5.41 4.36
C LYS A 217 3.90 -4.88 3.72
N ALA A 218 2.85 -4.75 4.53
CA ALA A 218 1.65 -4.06 4.09
C ALA A 218 1.81 -2.54 4.23
N LYS A 219 1.25 -1.78 3.27
CA LYS A 219 1.38 -0.32 3.18
C LYS A 219 2.84 0.15 3.24
N ASN A 220 3.70 -0.52 2.47
CA ASN A 220 5.03 -0.03 2.18
C ASN A 220 4.92 1.37 1.56
N LYS A 221 5.85 2.25 1.93
CA LYS A 221 5.81 3.69 1.62
C LYS A 221 6.84 4.11 0.58
N GLU A 222 7.55 3.17 -0.05
CA GLU A 222 8.53 3.48 -1.10
C GLU A 222 7.89 4.19 -2.28
N HIS A 223 6.64 3.86 -2.62
CA HIS A 223 5.84 4.55 -3.65
C HIS A 223 4.83 5.55 -3.04
N GLY A 224 5.05 5.99 -1.79
CA GLY A 224 4.14 6.81 -1.02
C GLY A 224 2.99 6.02 -0.36
N TRP A 225 2.45 6.54 0.74
CA TRP A 225 1.44 5.86 1.55
C TRP A 225 0.10 5.63 0.82
N HIS A 226 -0.31 6.51 -0.09
CA HIS A 226 -1.56 6.39 -0.86
C HIS A 226 -1.53 5.28 -1.91
N SER A 227 -0.35 4.83 -2.35
CA SER A 227 -0.22 3.59 -3.14
C SER A 227 -0.80 2.41 -2.36
N LEU A 228 -0.65 2.48 -1.02
CA LEU A 228 -1.03 1.46 -0.06
C LEU A 228 -0.41 0.11 -0.49
N ALA A 229 0.82 0.18 -1.02
CA ALA A 229 1.52 -0.93 -1.64
C ALA A 229 1.79 -2.05 -0.64
N ARG A 230 1.67 -3.30 -1.09
CA ARG A 230 2.23 -4.45 -0.40
C ARG A 230 3.57 -4.78 -1.02
N LYS A 231 4.63 -4.72 -0.21
CA LYS A 231 5.94 -5.24 -0.60
C LYS A 231 6.08 -6.70 -0.17
N VAL A 232 6.55 -7.54 -1.07
CA VAL A 232 6.94 -8.94 -0.80
C VAL A 232 8.35 -9.12 -1.34
N VAL A 233 9.25 -9.71 -0.54
CA VAL A 233 10.63 -10.03 -0.95
C VAL A 233 10.79 -11.55 -0.93
N PHE A 234 11.47 -12.06 -1.95
CA PHE A 234 11.75 -13.47 -2.11
C PHE A 234 13.21 -13.80 -1.77
N ASP A 235 13.49 -15.03 -1.37
CA ASP A 235 14.83 -15.56 -1.08
C ASP A 235 15.82 -15.41 -2.26
N ASN A 236 15.32 -15.40 -3.48
CA ASN A 236 16.09 -15.17 -4.71
C ASN A 236 16.39 -13.68 -4.99
N GLY A 237 16.03 -12.77 -4.06
CA GLY A 237 16.27 -11.34 -4.15
C GLY A 237 15.28 -10.56 -5.02
N LYS A 238 14.29 -11.22 -5.65
CA LYS A 238 13.21 -10.52 -6.36
C LYS A 238 12.26 -9.84 -5.38
N GLU A 239 11.55 -8.84 -5.87
CA GLU A 239 10.56 -8.10 -5.10
C GLU A 239 9.25 -7.95 -5.89
N TYR A 240 8.13 -7.97 -5.16
CA TYR A 240 6.78 -7.68 -5.67
C TYR A 240 6.21 -6.46 -4.94
N TYR A 241 5.58 -5.57 -5.72
CA TYR A 241 4.84 -4.41 -5.23
C TYR A 241 3.39 -4.51 -5.71
N GLY A 242 2.50 -4.90 -4.80
CA GLY A 242 1.06 -4.95 -5.03
C GLY A 242 0.39 -3.63 -4.69
N GLU A 243 -0.01 -2.86 -5.68
CA GLU A 243 -0.64 -1.54 -5.50
C GLU A 243 -2.16 -1.57 -5.71
N GLY A 244 -2.86 -0.71 -4.96
CA GLY A 244 -4.30 -0.53 -5.13
C GLY A 244 -5.10 -1.84 -5.17
N HIS A 245 -5.86 -2.02 -6.25
CA HIS A 245 -6.64 -3.24 -6.53
C HIS A 245 -5.99 -4.15 -7.57
N ASP A 246 -4.78 -3.81 -8.05
CA ASP A 246 -3.95 -4.75 -8.81
C ASP A 246 -3.44 -5.87 -7.91
N ASP A 247 -3.28 -5.60 -6.61
CA ASP A 247 -3.06 -6.62 -5.59
C ASP A 247 -4.34 -7.44 -5.30
N HIS A 248 -4.38 -8.70 -5.76
CA HIS A 248 -5.57 -9.56 -5.61
C HIS A 248 -6.00 -9.77 -4.16
N TYR A 249 -5.07 -9.88 -3.22
CA TYR A 249 -5.41 -10.05 -1.81
C TYR A 249 -6.08 -8.80 -1.25
N ARG A 250 -5.53 -7.62 -1.53
CA ARG A 250 -6.17 -6.36 -1.16
C ARG A 250 -7.51 -6.16 -1.84
N ARG A 251 -7.63 -6.54 -3.11
CA ARG A 251 -8.92 -6.51 -3.82
C ARG A 251 -9.95 -7.38 -3.11
N GLY A 252 -9.66 -8.64 -2.85
CA GLY A 252 -10.59 -9.52 -2.13
C GLY A 252 -10.96 -8.97 -0.75
N TYR A 253 -9.99 -8.43 0.00
CA TYR A 253 -10.22 -7.74 1.26
C TYR A 253 -11.19 -6.55 1.11
N HIS A 254 -10.94 -5.64 0.17
CA HIS A 254 -11.79 -4.45 -0.01
C HIS A 254 -13.24 -4.78 -0.39
N TRP A 255 -13.48 -5.96 -0.96
CA TRP A 255 -14.81 -6.44 -1.33
C TRP A 255 -15.43 -7.48 -0.39
N ASN A 256 -14.82 -7.71 0.77
CA ASN A 256 -15.33 -8.61 1.80
C ASN A 256 -15.39 -10.10 1.41
N MET A 257 -14.44 -10.57 0.60
CA MET A 257 -14.48 -11.90 -0.01
C MET A 257 -14.15 -13.07 0.95
N PHE A 258 -13.31 -12.85 1.97
CA PHE A 258 -12.70 -13.94 2.75
C PHE A 258 -12.44 -13.58 4.22
N GLU A 259 -13.23 -12.67 4.76
CA GLU A 259 -13.20 -12.25 6.15
C GLU A 259 -13.84 -13.30 7.05
N ARG A 260 -13.41 -13.33 8.31
CA ARG A 260 -13.94 -14.23 9.34
C ARG A 260 -15.45 -14.03 9.49
N PRO A 261 -16.27 -15.10 9.57
CA PRO A 261 -17.71 -14.99 9.71
C PRO A 261 -18.18 -14.01 10.80
N SER A 262 -17.56 -14.03 11.99
CA SER A 262 -17.87 -13.11 13.09
C SER A 262 -17.63 -11.62 12.78
N CYS A 263 -16.89 -11.29 11.71
CA CYS A 263 -16.67 -9.90 11.30
C CYS A 263 -17.88 -9.30 10.58
N TYR A 264 -18.78 -10.13 10.02
CA TYR A 264 -20.04 -9.69 9.41
C TYR A 264 -21.09 -9.27 10.44
N ASP A 265 -20.96 -9.72 11.69
CA ASP A 265 -21.76 -9.29 12.83
C ASP A 265 -20.85 -8.85 14.02
N CYS A 266 -19.84 -8.04 13.71
CA CYS A 266 -18.82 -7.67 14.69
C CYS A 266 -19.40 -6.85 15.85
N LYS A 267 -19.35 -7.40 17.07
CA LYS A 267 -19.82 -6.73 18.31
C LYS A 267 -18.85 -5.70 18.89
N PHE A 268 -17.65 -5.56 18.34
CA PHE A 268 -16.61 -4.65 18.84
C PHE A 268 -16.49 -3.36 18.02
N LYS A 269 -17.44 -3.05 17.14
CA LYS A 269 -17.49 -1.80 16.38
C LYS A 269 -18.46 -0.83 17.04
N GLU A 270 -18.03 -0.29 18.18
CA GLU A 270 -18.77 0.68 18.97
C GLU A 270 -17.86 1.80 19.46
N ILE A 271 -18.47 2.91 19.90
CA ILE A 271 -17.85 3.96 20.69
C ILE A 271 -18.71 4.12 21.95
N PRO A 272 -18.14 4.14 23.17
CA PRO A 272 -16.71 4.08 23.49
C PRO A 272 -16.10 2.68 23.36
N ARG A 273 -14.80 2.65 23.02
CA ARG A 273 -14.02 1.42 22.79
C ARG A 273 -13.77 0.66 24.09
N ASN A 274 -13.27 -0.57 23.98
CA ASN A 274 -12.89 -1.39 25.13
C ASN A 274 -11.41 -1.28 25.52
N SER A 275 -10.57 -0.59 24.74
CA SER A 275 -9.17 -0.32 25.07
C SER A 275 -9.01 0.98 25.86
N ASP A 276 -7.82 1.24 26.39
CA ASP A 276 -7.42 2.54 26.93
C ASP A 276 -7.06 3.52 25.80
N ILE A 277 -6.42 3.02 24.74
CA ILE A 277 -6.01 3.78 23.55
C ILE A 277 -6.42 3.00 22.29
N THR A 278 -7.02 3.66 21.31
CA THR A 278 -7.28 3.10 19.97
C THR A 278 -6.43 3.81 18.93
N LEU A 279 -5.78 3.05 18.05
CA LEU A 279 -4.97 3.57 16.95
C LEU A 279 -5.62 3.30 15.60
N GLY A 280 -5.47 4.20 14.65
CA GLY A 280 -5.97 3.98 13.30
C GLY A 280 -5.28 4.85 12.27
N ASP A 281 -5.56 4.59 11.01
CA ASP A 281 -5.28 5.57 9.96
C ASP A 281 -6.29 6.72 10.07
N PHE A 282 -5.83 7.95 9.93
CA PHE A 282 -6.74 9.10 9.86
C PHE A 282 -7.23 9.28 8.41
N TRP A 283 -8.07 8.34 7.95
CA TRP A 283 -8.71 8.47 6.64
C TRP A 283 -9.52 9.76 6.56
N GLY A 284 -9.28 10.58 5.52
CA GLY A 284 -9.94 11.86 5.33
C GLY A 284 -9.27 13.04 6.03
N VAL A 285 -8.11 12.85 6.66
CA VAL A 285 -7.36 13.93 7.33
C VAL A 285 -7.08 15.11 6.39
N GLU A 286 -6.89 14.85 5.09
CA GLU A 286 -6.66 15.88 4.08
C GLU A 286 -7.82 16.87 3.93
N LYS A 287 -9.01 16.54 4.44
CA LYS A 287 -10.20 17.40 4.41
C LYS A 287 -10.32 18.29 5.65
N VAL A 288 -9.73 17.88 6.78
CA VAL A 288 -9.88 18.55 8.08
C VAL A 288 -8.58 19.20 8.57
N ALA A 289 -7.43 18.60 8.26
CA ALA A 289 -6.09 19.11 8.55
C ALA A 289 -5.12 18.75 7.41
N PRO A 290 -5.19 19.47 6.28
CA PRO A 290 -4.36 19.20 5.10
C PRO A 290 -2.86 19.20 5.38
N ASP A 291 -2.39 19.98 6.37
CA ASP A 291 -0.99 20.07 6.78
C ASP A 291 -0.45 18.77 7.40
N LEU A 292 -1.34 17.93 7.95
CA LEU A 292 -0.99 16.61 8.47
C LEU A 292 -0.93 15.54 7.37
N GLU A 293 -1.42 15.81 6.16
CA GLU A 293 -1.35 14.87 5.04
C GLU A 293 -0.05 15.04 4.26
N GLN A 294 0.84 14.05 4.37
CA GLN A 294 2.18 14.09 3.76
C GLN A 294 2.49 12.88 2.88
N ASN A 295 1.48 12.08 2.52
CA ASN A 295 1.62 10.82 1.81
C ASN A 295 2.59 9.83 2.51
N LEU A 296 2.70 9.94 3.83
CA LEU A 296 3.56 9.11 4.69
C LEU A 296 2.77 8.49 5.85
N GLY A 297 1.44 8.55 5.78
CA GLY A 297 0.52 8.08 6.80
C GLY A 297 0.43 9.04 7.98
N THR A 298 -0.80 9.25 8.40
CA THR A 298 -1.18 10.02 9.59
C THR A 298 -2.14 9.19 10.39
N SER A 299 -1.88 9.09 11.70
CA SER A 299 -2.67 8.28 12.58
C SER A 299 -3.74 9.10 13.28
N MET A 300 -4.90 8.49 13.47
CA MET A 300 -5.86 8.91 14.47
C MET A 300 -5.63 8.10 15.75
N VAL A 301 -5.87 8.73 16.89
CA VAL A 301 -5.73 8.16 18.22
C VAL A 301 -6.99 8.53 19.01
N MET A 302 -7.69 7.53 19.55
CA MET A 302 -8.76 7.76 20.52
C MET A 302 -8.23 7.42 21.91
N LEU A 303 -8.31 8.38 22.83
CA LEU A 303 -7.98 8.20 24.23
C LEU A 303 -9.30 7.90 24.94
N ASN A 304 -9.48 6.63 25.30
CA ASN A 304 -10.76 6.10 25.75
C ASN A 304 -10.90 6.10 27.26
N THR A 305 -9.79 6.22 27.99
CA THR A 305 -9.75 6.27 29.47
C THR A 305 -8.76 7.35 29.94
N PRO A 306 -8.91 7.90 31.16
CA PRO A 306 -7.93 8.82 31.75
C PRO A 306 -6.52 8.21 31.83
N LYS A 307 -6.44 6.91 32.14
CA LYS A 307 -5.18 6.15 32.12
C LYS A 307 -4.52 6.13 30.74
N GLY A 308 -5.29 5.92 29.67
CA GLY A 308 -4.82 5.97 28.30
C GLY A 308 -4.31 7.36 27.90
N GLU A 309 -5.03 8.41 28.31
CA GLU A 309 -4.60 9.80 28.10
C GLU A 309 -3.27 10.10 28.82
N ALA A 310 -3.16 9.77 30.11
CA ALA A 310 -1.95 9.98 30.88
C ALA A 310 -0.74 9.25 30.28
N PHE A 311 -0.94 8.04 29.74
CA PHE A 311 0.12 7.31 29.05
C PHE A 311 0.50 7.93 27.69
N PHE A 312 -0.48 8.44 26.94
CA PHE A 312 -0.23 9.15 25.68
C PHE A 312 0.58 10.44 25.87
N GLU A 313 0.36 11.18 26.96
CA GLU A 313 1.12 12.40 27.25
C GLU A 313 2.63 12.17 27.34
N LYS A 314 3.06 10.98 27.79
CA LYS A 314 4.49 10.59 27.81
C LYS A 314 5.15 10.65 26.43
N ILE A 315 4.37 10.47 25.37
CA ILE A 315 4.86 10.43 23.98
C ILE A 315 4.56 11.70 23.18
N ARG A 316 3.71 12.62 23.67
CA ARG A 316 3.25 13.80 22.92
C ARG A 316 4.40 14.63 22.34
N SER A 317 5.48 14.82 23.11
CA SER A 317 6.68 15.56 22.67
C SER A 317 7.38 14.94 21.45
N LYS A 318 7.18 13.65 21.18
CA LYS A 318 7.75 12.92 20.03
C LYS A 318 6.88 13.01 18.76
N LEU A 319 5.71 13.63 18.85
CA LEU A 319 4.71 13.67 17.78
C LEU A 319 4.54 15.09 17.23
N VAL A 320 4.16 15.16 15.96
CA VAL A 320 3.43 16.31 15.40
C VAL A 320 1.96 15.91 15.45
N CYS A 321 1.19 16.54 16.32
CA CYS A 321 -0.20 16.16 16.54
C CYS A 321 -1.08 17.35 16.93
N ARG A 322 -2.38 17.21 16.69
CA ARG A 322 -3.43 18.16 17.05
C ARG A 322 -4.64 17.41 17.60
N GLU A 323 -5.44 18.09 18.40
CA GLU A 323 -6.72 17.56 18.88
C GLU A 323 -7.80 17.67 17.80
N PHE A 324 -8.71 16.69 17.82
CA PHE A 324 -9.84 16.56 16.92
C PHE A 324 -11.04 16.04 17.70
N THR A 325 -12.17 15.89 17.02
CA THR A 325 -13.39 15.30 17.55
C THR A 325 -13.66 13.94 16.90
N VAL A 326 -14.61 13.20 17.49
CA VAL A 326 -15.13 11.98 16.86
C VAL A 326 -15.75 12.28 15.48
N ASN A 327 -16.38 13.44 15.31
CA ASN A 327 -16.99 13.83 14.04
C ASN A 327 -15.96 14.03 12.92
N ASP A 328 -14.73 14.44 13.24
CA ASP A 328 -13.66 14.64 12.26
C ASP A 328 -13.14 13.31 11.69
N ILE A 329 -13.08 12.26 12.53
CA ILE A 329 -12.57 10.93 12.13
C ILE A 329 -13.64 10.05 11.50
N LEU A 330 -14.92 10.24 11.83
CA LEU A 330 -16.00 9.34 11.41
C LEU A 330 -16.16 9.20 9.89
N PRO A 331 -16.15 10.28 9.08
CA PRO A 331 -16.37 10.16 7.64
C PRO A 331 -15.43 9.19 6.92
N GLY A 332 -14.16 9.12 7.34
CA GLY A 332 -13.18 8.19 6.78
C GLY A 332 -13.08 6.84 7.48
N ASN A 333 -13.55 6.73 8.73
CA ASN A 333 -13.31 5.56 9.59
C ASN A 333 -14.58 4.79 10.00
N ARG A 334 -15.76 5.21 9.52
CA ARG A 334 -17.06 4.65 9.90
C ARG A 334 -17.13 3.12 9.83
N SER A 335 -16.62 2.53 8.75
CA SER A 335 -16.64 1.07 8.55
C SER A 335 -15.75 0.27 9.53
N ALA A 336 -14.76 0.90 10.14
CA ALA A 336 -13.93 0.27 11.16
C ALA A 336 -14.40 0.59 12.59
N LEU A 337 -15.14 1.68 12.77
CA LEU A 337 -15.61 2.16 14.06
C LEU A 337 -17.00 1.69 14.44
N LEU A 338 -17.96 1.71 13.50
CA LEU A 338 -19.39 1.61 13.81
C LEU A 338 -20.14 0.52 13.04
N GLU A 339 -19.60 0.03 11.92
CA GLU A 339 -20.37 -0.82 11.00
C GLU A 339 -19.63 -2.14 10.72
N PRO A 340 -20.25 -3.31 10.99
CA PRO A 340 -19.74 -4.60 10.52
C PRO A 340 -19.50 -4.60 9.00
N VAL A 341 -18.58 -5.45 8.54
CA VAL A 341 -18.45 -5.67 7.09
C VAL A 341 -19.69 -6.38 6.57
N LYS A 342 -20.00 -6.24 5.28
CA LYS A 342 -21.18 -6.88 4.68
C LYS A 342 -20.78 -8.19 4.01
N TYR A 343 -21.63 -9.21 4.14
CA TYR A 343 -21.45 -10.46 3.40
C TYR A 343 -21.30 -10.15 1.90
N PRO A 344 -20.34 -10.80 1.22
CA PRO A 344 -20.17 -10.60 -0.20
C PRO A 344 -21.33 -11.26 -0.95
N PRO A 345 -21.80 -10.69 -2.07
CA PRO A 345 -22.92 -11.23 -2.85
C PRO A 345 -22.46 -12.40 -3.75
N ILE A 346 -21.78 -13.40 -3.17
CA ILE A 346 -21.25 -14.59 -3.85
C ILE A 346 -21.49 -15.84 -3.00
N ASP A 347 -21.41 -17.01 -3.63
CA ASP A 347 -21.31 -18.27 -2.91
C ASP A 347 -19.89 -18.44 -2.34
N ARG A 348 -19.75 -18.20 -1.02
CA ARG A 348 -18.48 -18.36 -0.30
C ARG A 348 -18.00 -19.81 -0.24
N ASN A 349 -18.91 -20.78 -0.15
CA ASN A 349 -18.52 -22.19 -0.10
C ASN A 349 -17.88 -22.59 -1.44
N ALA A 350 -18.47 -22.14 -2.55
CA ALA A 350 -17.89 -22.31 -3.87
C ALA A 350 -16.52 -21.61 -3.99
N LEU A 351 -16.39 -20.37 -3.50
CA LEU A 351 -15.12 -19.63 -3.48
C LEU A 351 -14.00 -20.43 -2.80
N PHE A 352 -14.23 -20.93 -1.59
CA PHE A 352 -13.19 -21.65 -0.84
C PHE A 352 -12.92 -23.05 -1.36
N LYS A 353 -13.91 -23.72 -1.96
CA LYS A 353 -13.72 -24.98 -2.67
C LYS A 353 -12.86 -24.80 -3.92
N ASP A 354 -13.09 -23.73 -4.67
CA ASP A 354 -12.26 -23.39 -5.83
C ASP A 354 -10.83 -23.01 -5.42
N MET A 355 -10.63 -22.36 -4.26
CA MET A 355 -9.28 -22.12 -3.73
C MET A 355 -8.49 -23.40 -3.45
N ASP A 356 -9.14 -24.55 -3.25
CA ASP A 356 -8.43 -25.82 -3.06
C ASP A 356 -7.80 -26.32 -4.37
N THR A 357 -8.45 -26.07 -5.51
CA THR A 357 -8.08 -26.62 -6.81
C THR A 357 -7.46 -25.61 -7.77
N MET A 358 -7.71 -24.31 -7.59
CA MET A 358 -7.30 -23.23 -8.49
C MET A 358 -6.21 -22.33 -7.88
N PRO A 359 -5.32 -21.77 -8.72
CA PRO A 359 -4.46 -20.64 -8.34
C PRO A 359 -5.26 -19.41 -7.87
N PHE A 360 -4.68 -18.62 -6.95
CA PHE A 360 -5.40 -17.50 -6.31
C PHE A 360 -5.80 -16.38 -7.28
N ASP A 361 -5.02 -16.11 -8.33
CA ASP A 361 -5.34 -15.15 -9.39
C ASP A 361 -6.56 -15.59 -10.21
N GLU A 362 -6.67 -16.90 -10.53
CA GLU A 362 -7.84 -17.44 -11.21
C GLU A 362 -9.10 -17.33 -10.33
N VAL A 363 -9.00 -17.66 -9.04
CA VAL A 363 -10.08 -17.44 -8.07
C VAL A 363 -10.45 -15.96 -7.99
N ALA A 364 -9.45 -15.08 -7.90
CA ALA A 364 -9.67 -13.65 -7.82
C ALA A 364 -10.35 -13.10 -9.09
N ASN A 365 -10.05 -13.64 -10.27
CA ASN A 365 -10.68 -13.23 -11.52
C ASN A 365 -12.10 -13.79 -11.68
N LYS A 366 -12.39 -14.95 -11.10
CA LYS A 366 -13.72 -15.57 -11.09
C LYS A 366 -14.68 -14.88 -10.13
N TYR A 367 -14.22 -14.54 -8.92
CA TYR A 367 -15.10 -14.11 -7.82
C TYR A 367 -14.96 -12.64 -7.44
N PHE A 368 -13.77 -12.03 -7.54
CA PHE A 368 -13.56 -10.70 -6.98
C PHE A 368 -14.03 -9.64 -7.98
N PRO A 369 -14.85 -8.65 -7.56
CA PRO A 369 -15.29 -7.60 -8.45
C PRO A 369 -14.09 -6.82 -9.02
N GLY A 370 -14.01 -6.76 -10.35
CA GLY A 370 -12.99 -6.02 -11.08
C GLY A 370 -11.66 -6.75 -11.24
N HIS A 371 -11.45 -7.40 -12.39
CA HIS A 371 -10.40 -7.00 -13.35
C HIS A 371 -10.67 -7.68 -14.69
N THR A 372 -11.65 -7.16 -15.39
CA THR A 372 -11.59 -7.08 -16.85
C THR A 372 -12.06 -5.70 -17.21
N HIS A 373 -11.17 -4.78 -17.61
CA HIS A 373 -11.61 -3.68 -18.46
C HIS A 373 -11.97 -4.25 -19.84
N LYS A 374 -13.02 -5.07 -19.93
CA LYS A 374 -13.75 -5.21 -21.19
C LYS A 374 -14.53 -3.92 -21.32
N VAL A 375 -13.97 -2.96 -22.06
CA VAL A 375 -14.66 -1.71 -22.37
C VAL A 375 -15.97 -2.07 -23.06
N THR A 376 -17.10 -1.78 -22.40
CA THR A 376 -18.42 -2.15 -22.90
C THR A 376 -18.67 -1.49 -24.25
N PHE A 377 -19.51 -2.08 -25.11
CA PHE A 377 -19.82 -1.52 -26.43
C PHE A 377 -20.30 -0.06 -26.35
N LYS A 378 -21.13 0.27 -25.36
CA LYS A 378 -21.57 1.63 -25.06
C LYS A 378 -20.41 2.57 -24.68
N SER A 379 -19.46 2.08 -23.88
CA SER A 379 -18.26 2.85 -23.50
C SER A 379 -17.31 3.06 -24.68
N LYS A 380 -17.16 2.04 -25.56
CA LYS A 380 -16.39 2.14 -26.80
C LYS A 380 -16.92 3.24 -27.72
N ILE A 381 -18.24 3.28 -27.94
CA ILE A 381 -18.91 4.35 -28.70
C ILE A 381 -18.71 5.70 -28.02
N LYS A 382 -18.90 5.78 -26.70
CA LYS A 382 -18.72 7.02 -25.93
C LYS A 382 -17.30 7.57 -26.03
N ASN A 383 -16.29 6.70 -25.98
CA ASN A 383 -14.88 7.07 -26.10
C ASN A 383 -14.57 7.61 -27.50
N LEU A 384 -15.08 6.94 -28.54
CA LEU A 384 -14.95 7.41 -29.93
C LEU A 384 -15.64 8.76 -30.14
N LEU A 385 -16.90 8.91 -29.69
CA LEU A 385 -17.64 10.17 -29.80
C LEU A 385 -16.96 11.30 -29.01
N ARG A 386 -16.42 11.02 -27.82
CA ARG A 386 -15.64 11.99 -27.05
C ARG A 386 -14.39 12.41 -27.80
N PHE A 387 -13.65 11.47 -28.37
CA PHE A 387 -12.47 11.76 -29.17
C PHE A 387 -12.80 12.68 -30.36
N LEU A 388 -13.85 12.34 -31.13
CA LEU A 388 -14.32 13.14 -32.26
C LEU A 388 -14.79 14.53 -31.81
N TYR A 389 -15.58 14.62 -30.73
CA TYR A 389 -16.09 15.88 -30.21
C TYR A 389 -14.97 16.83 -29.74
N HIS A 390 -13.98 16.32 -29.00
CA HIS A 390 -12.87 17.15 -28.51
C HIS A 390 -11.95 17.64 -29.64
N ASN A 391 -11.91 16.93 -30.77
CA ASN A 391 -11.07 17.27 -31.91
C ASN A 391 -11.87 17.82 -33.11
N LYS A 392 -13.17 18.13 -32.95
CA LYS A 392 -14.06 18.57 -34.05
C LYS A 392 -13.58 19.81 -34.80
N LYS A 393 -12.80 20.67 -34.15
CA LYS A 393 -12.21 21.89 -34.75
C LYS A 393 -10.85 21.64 -35.42
N LYS A 394 -10.34 20.41 -35.43
CA LYS A 394 -8.99 20.04 -35.93
C LYS A 394 -9.05 18.76 -36.79
N PRO A 395 -9.73 18.78 -37.95
CA PRO A 395 -9.98 17.57 -38.75
C PRO A 395 -8.69 16.86 -39.19
N PHE A 396 -7.63 17.61 -39.52
CA PHE A 396 -6.34 17.03 -39.90
C PHE A 396 -5.62 16.31 -38.75
N ASP A 397 -5.81 16.73 -37.50
CA ASP A 397 -5.27 16.01 -36.33
C ASP A 397 -6.02 14.69 -36.11
N VAL A 398 -7.34 14.68 -36.36
CA VAL A 398 -8.17 13.47 -36.29
C VAL A 398 -7.71 12.46 -37.33
N LEU A 399 -7.56 12.89 -38.59
CA LEU A 399 -7.10 12.01 -39.68
C LEU A 399 -5.74 11.39 -39.38
N ARG A 400 -4.76 12.18 -38.90
CA ARG A 400 -3.45 11.65 -38.49
C ARG A 400 -3.57 10.66 -37.33
N THR A 401 -4.36 10.98 -36.31
CA THR A 401 -4.56 10.09 -35.16
C THR A 401 -5.18 8.76 -35.58
N LEU A 402 -6.19 8.79 -36.46
CA LEU A 402 -6.80 7.57 -37.02
C LEU A 402 -5.80 6.77 -37.85
N HIS A 403 -5.01 7.43 -38.71
CA HIS A 403 -3.95 6.78 -39.48
C HIS A 403 -2.98 6.04 -38.57
N TYR A 404 -2.43 6.70 -37.54
CA TYR A 404 -1.51 6.03 -36.63
C TYR A 404 -2.18 4.94 -35.79
N CYS A 405 -3.36 5.17 -35.21
CA CYS A 405 -3.98 4.20 -34.32
C CYS A 405 -4.59 2.98 -35.03
N PHE A 406 -4.96 3.07 -36.31
CA PHE A 406 -5.63 1.98 -37.03
C PHE A 406 -4.86 1.44 -38.24
N LEU A 407 -4.10 2.28 -38.95
CA LEU A 407 -3.46 1.92 -40.22
C LEU A 407 -1.96 1.69 -40.09
N ASN A 408 -1.32 2.22 -39.06
CA ASN A 408 0.11 2.05 -38.85
C ASN A 408 0.42 0.79 -38.04
N LYS A 409 1.02 -0.21 -38.69
CA LYS A 409 1.39 -1.50 -38.09
C LYS A 409 2.34 -1.40 -36.88
N HIS A 410 3.09 -0.31 -36.74
CA HIS A 410 4.03 -0.10 -35.64
C HIS A 410 3.33 0.38 -34.36
N VAL A 411 2.11 0.91 -34.46
CA VAL A 411 1.39 1.49 -33.33
C VAL A 411 0.35 0.49 -32.81
N LYS A 412 0.51 0.11 -31.56
CA LYS A 412 -0.45 -0.67 -30.79
C LYS A 412 -1.23 0.28 -29.88
N ALA A 413 -2.34 0.78 -30.41
CA ALA A 413 -3.31 1.62 -29.70
C ALA A 413 -4.73 1.15 -30.03
N ASN A 414 -5.68 1.41 -29.14
CA ASN A 414 -7.07 1.06 -29.35
C ASN A 414 -7.97 2.18 -28.83
N ILE A 415 -8.38 3.06 -29.74
CA ILE A 415 -9.22 4.22 -29.43
C ILE A 415 -10.52 3.82 -28.74
N LEU A 416 -11.09 2.65 -29.09
CA LEU A 416 -12.30 2.15 -28.46
C LEU A 416 -12.07 1.83 -26.98
N ASN A 417 -10.88 1.36 -26.64
CA ASN A 417 -10.48 1.10 -25.25
C ASN A 417 -10.00 2.35 -24.50
N GLY A 418 -9.87 3.49 -25.19
CA GLY A 418 -9.33 4.73 -24.63
C GLY A 418 -7.81 4.87 -24.75
N ASP A 419 -7.16 3.91 -25.42
CA ASP A 419 -5.72 3.91 -25.71
C ASP A 419 -5.49 4.70 -27.01
N ILE A 420 -5.07 5.96 -26.90
CA ILE A 420 -5.04 6.89 -28.04
C ILE A 420 -3.63 7.45 -28.24
N PHE A 421 -3.10 7.31 -29.45
CA PHE A 421 -1.87 7.96 -29.88
C PHE A 421 -2.17 9.11 -30.84
N THR A 422 -2.15 10.34 -30.33
CA THR A 422 -2.43 11.56 -31.09
C THR A 422 -1.15 12.20 -31.58
N VAL A 423 -1.07 12.49 -32.88
CA VAL A 423 0.07 13.21 -33.48
C VAL A 423 -0.39 14.59 -33.96
N LYS A 424 0.28 15.66 -33.53
CA LYS A 424 -0.01 17.06 -33.92
C LYS A 424 0.79 17.48 -35.16
N SER A 425 0.43 18.63 -35.74
CA SER A 425 1.08 19.10 -36.97
C SER A 425 2.53 19.51 -36.71
N HIS A 426 3.38 19.41 -37.74
CA HIS A 426 4.83 19.63 -37.65
C HIS A 426 5.53 18.60 -36.75
N CYS A 427 5.12 17.33 -36.87
CA CYS A 427 5.81 16.20 -36.26
C CYS A 427 6.39 15.31 -37.38
N ALA A 428 7.68 15.00 -37.29
CA ALA A 428 8.34 14.00 -38.12
C ALA A 428 8.47 12.71 -37.31
N ILE A 429 7.99 11.60 -37.87
CA ILE A 429 8.01 10.28 -37.22
C ILE A 429 8.62 9.29 -38.21
N ASP A 430 9.77 8.71 -37.87
CA ASP A 430 10.46 7.65 -38.60
C ASP A 430 10.45 6.36 -37.76
N LEU A 431 9.76 5.33 -38.25
CA LEU A 431 9.62 4.03 -37.59
C LEU A 431 10.18 2.95 -38.51
N ARG A 432 11.25 2.27 -38.08
CA ARG A 432 12.00 1.33 -38.92
C ARG A 432 11.78 -0.13 -38.51
N GLY A 433 11.83 -1.03 -39.49
CA GLY A 433 11.86 -2.48 -39.26
C GLY A 433 10.70 -2.99 -38.38
N SER A 434 11.05 -3.46 -37.18
CA SER A 434 10.12 -4.00 -36.18
C SER A 434 9.81 -3.04 -35.02
N ALA A 435 10.08 -1.73 -35.19
CA ALA A 435 9.78 -0.67 -34.23
C ALA A 435 8.34 -0.71 -33.71
N LYS A 436 8.14 -0.36 -32.43
CA LYS A 436 6.83 -0.39 -31.78
C LYS A 436 6.55 0.88 -30.97
N ILE A 437 5.31 1.35 -31.07
CA ILE A 437 4.71 2.29 -30.12
C ILE A 437 3.57 1.54 -29.44
N VAL A 438 3.58 1.47 -28.11
CA VAL A 438 2.56 0.78 -27.32
C VAL A 438 1.91 1.76 -26.37
N VAL A 439 0.60 1.94 -26.47
CA VAL A 439 -0.18 2.80 -25.57
C VAL A 439 -1.05 1.91 -24.68
N ASN A 440 -0.77 1.91 -23.38
CA ASN A 440 -1.48 1.15 -22.37
C ASN A 440 -2.24 2.10 -21.45
N LYS A 441 -3.55 1.88 -21.29
CA LYS A 441 -4.39 2.51 -20.26
C LYS A 441 -4.40 4.05 -20.32
N GLY A 442 -4.43 4.67 -21.50
CA GLY A 442 -4.46 6.14 -21.57
C GLY A 442 -4.23 6.79 -22.92
N ALA A 443 -4.11 8.12 -22.92
CA ALA A 443 -3.91 8.92 -24.13
C ALA A 443 -2.53 9.58 -24.13
N PHE A 444 -1.82 9.45 -25.25
CA PHE A 444 -0.56 10.11 -25.52
C PHE A 444 -0.71 11.13 -26.65
N THR A 445 -0.23 12.35 -26.42
CA THR A 445 -0.18 13.37 -27.48
C THR A 445 1.26 13.74 -27.80
N PHE A 446 1.67 13.56 -29.06
CA PHE A 446 2.96 13.99 -29.57
C PHE A 446 2.84 15.31 -30.33
N GLY A 447 3.67 16.30 -29.95
CA GLY A 447 3.68 17.65 -30.53
C GLY A 447 2.63 18.61 -29.96
N GLU A 448 2.25 18.47 -28.69
CA GLU A 448 1.23 19.31 -28.04
C GLU A 448 1.63 20.80 -28.05
N LYS A 449 0.69 21.68 -28.43
CA LYS A 449 0.92 23.13 -28.62
C LYS A 449 0.27 23.95 -27.50
N ARG A 450 1.01 24.90 -26.92
CA ARG A 450 0.55 25.74 -25.78
C ARG A 450 -0.24 27.02 -26.17
N ASN A 451 -0.74 27.11 -27.42
CA ASN A 451 -1.42 28.27 -28.08
C ASN A 451 -0.61 29.02 -29.15
N PHE A 452 0.60 28.58 -29.48
CA PHE A 452 1.41 29.18 -30.55
C PHE A 452 1.16 28.51 -31.92
N LYS A 453 1.21 29.30 -33.01
CA LYS A 453 1.28 28.78 -34.40
C LYS A 453 2.73 28.39 -34.76
N THR A 454 3.42 27.66 -33.88
CA THR A 454 4.78 27.20 -34.17
C THR A 454 4.77 26.18 -35.32
N LYS A 455 5.73 26.36 -36.23
CA LYS A 455 6.03 25.49 -37.38
C LYS A 455 7.30 24.66 -37.16
N GLU A 456 7.97 24.82 -36.03
CA GLU A 456 9.15 24.04 -35.68
C GLU A 456 8.79 22.57 -35.52
N GLU A 457 9.69 21.72 -36.00
CA GLU A 457 9.50 20.28 -36.04
C GLU A 457 9.64 19.65 -34.64
N THR A 458 8.86 18.59 -34.42
CA THR A 458 9.03 17.67 -33.29
C THR A 458 9.32 16.29 -33.85
N ALA A 459 10.49 15.74 -33.54
CA ALA A 459 11.02 14.55 -34.20
C ALA A 459 10.94 13.31 -33.29
N LEU A 460 10.55 12.18 -33.88
CA LEU A 460 10.60 10.86 -33.26
C LEU A 460 11.24 9.87 -34.25
N LEU A 461 12.37 9.30 -33.87
CA LEU A 461 13.00 8.18 -34.54
C LEU A 461 12.91 6.94 -33.66
N ILE A 462 12.39 5.83 -34.20
CA ILE A 462 12.46 4.51 -33.58
C ILE A 462 13.08 3.54 -34.58
N GLU A 463 14.28 3.07 -34.27
CA GLU A 463 14.98 2.07 -35.06
C GLU A 463 14.40 0.66 -34.88
N ASP A 464 14.91 -0.28 -35.67
CA ASP A 464 14.46 -1.68 -35.65
C ASP A 464 14.47 -2.30 -34.25
N GLY A 465 13.37 -2.92 -33.86
CA GLY A 465 13.19 -3.53 -32.53
C GLY A 465 13.04 -2.54 -31.37
N GLY A 466 13.25 -1.24 -31.59
CA GLY A 466 13.05 -0.20 -30.58
C GLY A 466 11.57 -0.08 -30.17
N THR A 467 11.33 0.25 -28.90
CA THR A 467 9.96 0.39 -28.36
C THR A 467 9.78 1.68 -27.58
N LEU A 468 8.75 2.44 -27.95
CA LEU A 468 8.16 3.51 -27.13
C LEU A 468 6.93 2.97 -26.41
N GLN A 469 7.00 2.82 -25.09
CA GLN A 469 5.89 2.38 -24.26
C GLN A 469 5.32 3.56 -23.46
N ILE A 470 4.00 3.75 -23.54
CA ILE A 470 3.27 4.75 -22.78
C ILE A 470 2.27 4.06 -21.87
N ASP A 471 2.40 4.27 -20.57
CA ASP A 471 1.49 3.76 -19.56
C ASP A 471 0.72 4.93 -18.94
N GLY A 472 -0.53 5.12 -19.35
CA GLY A 472 -1.40 6.19 -18.87
C GLY A 472 -1.38 7.47 -19.72
N LYS A 473 -1.84 8.59 -19.12
CA LYS A 473 -2.00 9.87 -19.84
C LYS A 473 -0.72 10.70 -19.78
N ASN A 474 -0.16 11.04 -20.95
CA ASN A 474 1.02 11.90 -21.04
C ASN A 474 1.00 12.70 -22.37
N PHE A 475 1.85 13.72 -22.49
CA PHE A 475 2.05 14.45 -23.73
C PHE A 475 3.48 14.96 -23.85
N ILE A 476 3.94 15.01 -25.10
CA ILE A 476 5.19 15.62 -25.51
C ILE A 476 4.90 16.91 -26.26
N LYS A 477 5.45 18.02 -25.78
CA LYS A 477 5.25 19.32 -26.44
C LYS A 477 6.16 19.47 -27.65
N THR A 478 5.82 20.48 -28.46
CA THR A 478 6.59 20.83 -29.66
C THR A 478 8.07 21.07 -29.39
N THR A 479 8.88 21.03 -30.46
CA THR A 479 10.33 21.30 -30.49
C THR A 479 11.17 20.24 -29.77
N SER A 480 10.58 19.08 -29.51
CA SER A 480 11.24 17.92 -28.87
C SER A 480 11.83 16.99 -29.92
N ASP A 481 12.94 16.32 -29.57
CA ASP A 481 13.65 15.34 -30.42
C ASP A 481 13.89 14.06 -29.62
N ILE A 482 13.34 12.95 -30.09
CA ILE A 482 13.38 11.65 -29.40
C ILE A 482 13.90 10.59 -30.33
N GLN A 483 14.99 9.95 -29.92
CA GLN A 483 15.65 8.90 -30.67
C GLN A 483 15.71 7.63 -29.83
N ILE A 484 15.16 6.54 -30.36
CA ILE A 484 15.16 5.21 -29.76
C ILE A 484 15.90 4.28 -30.73
N PHE A 485 17.11 3.88 -30.35
CA PHE A 485 17.96 3.02 -31.17
C PHE A 485 17.53 1.56 -31.12
N LYS A 486 18.21 0.75 -31.94
CA LYS A 486 17.93 -0.67 -32.13
C LYS A 486 17.74 -1.43 -30.81
N ASN A 487 16.59 -2.11 -30.68
CA ASN A 487 16.20 -2.91 -29.51
C ASN A 487 16.11 -2.15 -28.17
N ALA A 488 16.13 -0.81 -28.15
CA ALA A 488 16.03 -0.02 -26.93
C ALA A 488 14.58 0.14 -26.45
N LEU A 489 14.41 0.41 -25.15
CA LEU A 489 13.09 0.66 -24.54
C LEU A 489 13.02 2.04 -23.91
N LEU A 490 12.15 2.91 -24.43
CA LEU A 490 11.75 4.16 -23.76
C LEU A 490 10.34 4.01 -23.19
N ARG A 491 10.20 4.13 -21.87
CA ARG A 491 8.92 4.03 -21.16
C ARG A 491 8.56 5.36 -20.51
N PHE A 492 7.33 5.84 -20.73
CA PHE A 492 6.72 6.95 -20.01
C PHE A 492 5.52 6.48 -19.18
N GLY A 493 5.51 6.80 -17.90
CA GLY A 493 4.30 6.79 -17.07
C GLY A 493 3.38 8.00 -17.36
N PRO A 494 2.29 8.17 -16.60
CA PRO A 494 1.47 9.36 -16.64
C PRO A 494 2.32 10.59 -16.29
N GLY A 495 2.15 11.72 -16.97
CA GLY A 495 3.05 12.84 -16.76
C GLY A 495 2.77 14.04 -17.64
N ALA A 496 3.72 14.98 -17.62
CA ALA A 496 3.72 16.10 -18.55
C ALA A 496 5.14 16.55 -18.82
N THR A 497 5.40 16.88 -20.08
CA THR A 497 6.67 17.46 -20.52
C THR A 497 6.46 18.89 -21.01
N ASN A 498 7.54 19.65 -21.11
CA ASN A 498 7.55 20.96 -21.75
C ASN A 498 8.28 20.92 -23.09
N MET A 499 8.36 22.06 -23.76
CA MET A 499 9.01 22.18 -25.07
C MET A 499 10.51 21.87 -25.00
N GLY A 500 11.09 21.37 -26.09
CA GLY A 500 12.54 21.18 -26.19
C GLY A 500 13.08 19.90 -25.54
N LEU A 501 12.23 18.92 -25.20
CA LEU A 501 12.69 17.67 -24.61
C LEU A 501 13.56 16.89 -25.61
N LYS A 502 14.76 16.50 -25.19
CA LYS A 502 15.68 15.70 -25.98
C LYS A 502 15.94 14.37 -25.29
N ILE A 503 15.65 13.26 -25.97
CA ILE A 503 15.88 11.91 -25.44
C ILE A 503 16.67 11.09 -26.44
N VAL A 504 17.73 10.46 -25.96
CA VAL A 504 18.59 9.56 -26.75
C VAL A 504 18.68 8.23 -26.00
N CYS A 505 17.93 7.22 -26.46
CA CYS A 505 17.73 5.92 -25.80
C CYS A 505 18.36 4.78 -26.61
N SER A 506 19.41 4.13 -26.08
CA SER A 506 20.15 3.02 -26.71
C SER A 506 20.08 1.69 -25.95
N GLU A 507 19.53 1.70 -24.75
CA GLU A 507 19.30 0.51 -23.94
C GLU A 507 17.92 0.59 -23.28
N LYS A 508 17.78 1.47 -22.29
CA LYS A 508 16.54 1.59 -21.52
C LYS A 508 16.51 2.94 -20.81
N ILE A 509 15.47 3.71 -21.08
CA ILE A 509 15.11 4.89 -20.30
C ILE A 509 13.71 4.68 -19.73
N TRP A 510 13.61 4.68 -18.41
CA TRP A 510 12.36 4.49 -17.69
C TRP A 510 11.97 5.77 -16.98
N ILE A 511 10.79 6.32 -17.29
CA ILE A 511 10.26 7.51 -16.66
C ILE A 511 9.00 7.12 -15.87
N GLY A 512 9.08 7.26 -14.55
CA GLY A 512 8.03 6.92 -13.60
C GLY A 512 6.83 7.86 -13.66
N ASP A 513 5.83 7.51 -12.88
CA ASP A 513 4.51 8.10 -12.92
C ASP A 513 4.50 9.47 -12.26
N HIS A 514 3.62 10.36 -12.74
CA HIS A 514 3.50 11.75 -12.32
C HIS A 514 4.77 12.61 -12.43
N THR A 515 5.75 12.19 -13.22
CA THR A 515 6.94 13.01 -13.50
C THR A 515 6.59 14.26 -14.31
N ARG A 516 7.22 15.40 -13.95
CA ARG A 516 7.14 16.66 -14.70
C ARG A 516 8.50 17.02 -15.26
N ILE A 517 8.55 17.24 -16.56
CA ILE A 517 9.78 17.59 -17.28
C ILE A 517 9.68 19.03 -17.78
N GLY A 518 10.66 19.85 -17.41
CA GLY A 518 10.80 21.25 -17.76
C GLY A 518 11.16 21.46 -19.23
N ARG A 519 11.53 22.71 -19.58
CA ARG A 519 11.95 23.02 -20.96
C ARG A 519 13.38 22.57 -21.20
N ASP A 520 13.69 22.17 -22.44
CA ASP A 520 15.07 21.94 -22.88
C ASP A 520 15.84 20.93 -22.00
N VAL A 521 15.13 19.93 -21.49
CA VAL A 521 15.72 18.84 -20.71
C VAL A 521 16.31 17.79 -21.64
N TRP A 522 17.52 17.31 -21.31
CA TRP A 522 18.19 16.25 -22.05
C TRP A 522 18.28 14.99 -21.19
N ILE A 523 17.90 13.84 -21.75
CA ILE A 523 18.00 12.53 -21.09
C ILE A 523 18.68 11.57 -22.04
N ARG A 524 19.79 10.97 -21.61
CA ARG A 524 20.53 10.00 -22.44
C ARG A 524 21.08 8.85 -21.62
N ASP A 525 20.97 7.64 -22.16
CA ASP A 525 21.49 6.40 -21.55
C ASP A 525 22.78 5.91 -22.22
N ASN A 526 23.36 6.71 -23.11
CA ASN A 526 24.54 6.35 -23.90
C ASN A 526 25.43 7.56 -24.19
N ASN A 527 26.65 7.30 -24.67
CA ASN A 527 27.62 8.33 -25.06
C ASN A 527 27.78 8.51 -26.59
N GLY A 528 26.81 8.06 -27.39
CA GLY A 528 26.77 8.35 -28.83
C GLY A 528 27.66 7.44 -29.69
N GLY A 529 28.03 6.24 -29.21
CA GLY A 529 28.79 5.28 -29.99
C GLY A 529 30.28 5.60 -30.12
N HIS A 530 30.79 6.56 -29.37
CA HIS A 530 32.22 6.88 -29.30
C HIS A 530 32.93 5.85 -28.43
N LYS A 531 33.86 5.09 -29.02
CA LYS A 531 34.63 4.07 -28.30
C LYS A 531 35.65 4.74 -27.36
N ILE A 532 35.48 4.54 -26.06
CA ILE A 532 36.50 4.89 -25.06
C ILE A 532 37.21 3.60 -24.66
N ILE A 533 38.53 3.57 -24.89
CA ILE A 533 39.38 2.43 -24.54
C ILE A 533 39.78 2.56 -23.06
N GLN A 534 38.90 2.10 -22.17
CA GLN A 534 39.14 2.05 -20.73
C GLN A 534 38.49 0.79 -20.15
N VAL A 535 39.23 0.08 -19.29
CA VAL A 535 38.76 -1.14 -18.64
C VAL A 535 37.47 -0.86 -17.86
N GLY A 536 36.42 -1.64 -18.11
CA GLY A 536 35.11 -1.52 -17.45
C GLY A 536 34.22 -0.39 -17.97
N TYR A 537 34.66 0.39 -18.97
CA TYR A 537 33.82 1.43 -19.56
C TYR A 537 32.63 0.83 -20.32
N LYS A 538 31.43 1.28 -19.98
CA LYS A 538 30.19 0.97 -20.71
C LYS A 538 29.73 2.20 -21.46
N ASP A 539 29.61 2.09 -22.78
CA ASP A 539 29.10 3.17 -23.66
C ASP A 539 27.63 3.50 -23.36
N LYS A 540 26.86 2.50 -22.92
CA LYS A 540 25.47 2.63 -22.50
C LYS A 540 25.20 2.04 -21.12
N ALA A 541 24.28 2.66 -20.40
CA ALA A 541 23.78 2.21 -19.11
C ALA A 541 22.40 2.83 -18.87
N PRO A 542 21.42 2.07 -18.36
CA PRO A 542 20.03 2.51 -18.29
C PRO A 542 19.85 3.75 -17.41
N VAL A 543 18.86 4.58 -17.75
CA VAL A 543 18.42 5.70 -16.92
C VAL A 543 17.06 5.37 -16.33
N ILE A 544 16.95 5.42 -15.00
CA ILE A 544 15.73 5.10 -14.27
C ILE A 544 15.28 6.33 -13.49
N ILE A 545 14.13 6.89 -13.83
CA ILE A 545 13.53 8.03 -13.16
C ILE A 545 12.30 7.54 -12.42
N GLY A 546 12.28 7.73 -11.10
CA GLY A 546 11.20 7.32 -10.21
C GLY A 546 9.89 8.08 -10.42
N ASN A 547 8.96 7.86 -9.50
CA ASN A 547 7.65 8.51 -9.51
C ASN A 547 7.73 9.90 -8.87
N TYR A 548 6.83 10.80 -9.27
CA TYR A 548 6.75 12.15 -8.74
C TYR A 548 8.10 12.88 -8.77
N VAL A 549 8.83 12.79 -9.89
CA VAL A 549 10.07 13.56 -10.08
C VAL A 549 9.79 14.88 -10.80
N TRP A 550 10.45 15.96 -10.36
CA TRP A 550 10.51 17.21 -11.12
C TRP A 550 11.87 17.40 -11.75
N ILE A 551 11.94 17.45 -13.07
CA ILE A 551 13.16 17.82 -13.79
C ILE A 551 13.01 19.24 -14.29
N CYS A 552 13.68 20.20 -13.66
CA CYS A 552 13.59 21.61 -14.04
C CYS A 552 14.31 21.90 -15.35
N SER A 553 13.99 23.05 -15.94
CA SER A 553 14.44 23.41 -17.29
C SER A 553 15.97 23.39 -17.45
N GLY A 554 16.44 22.99 -18.64
CA GLY A 554 17.85 22.96 -19.01
C GLY A 554 18.67 21.84 -18.35
N SER A 555 18.05 20.98 -17.54
CA SER A 555 18.77 19.90 -16.86
C SER A 555 19.16 18.77 -17.81
N GLN A 556 20.27 18.10 -17.51
CA GLN A 556 20.81 16.98 -18.27
C GLN A 556 20.93 15.76 -17.37
N ILE A 557 20.30 14.65 -17.78
CA ILE A 557 20.36 13.36 -17.08
C ILE A 557 21.23 12.42 -17.89
N MET A 558 22.35 12.01 -17.31
CA MET A 558 23.37 11.21 -17.97
C MET A 558 23.17 9.71 -17.76
N LYS A 559 23.88 8.90 -18.55
CA LYS A 559 23.75 7.45 -18.56
C LYS A 559 24.02 6.82 -17.20
N GLY A 560 23.29 5.75 -16.88
CA GLY A 560 23.47 4.99 -15.65
C GLY A 560 22.87 5.62 -14.39
N VAL A 561 22.21 6.78 -14.50
CA VAL A 561 21.61 7.47 -13.36
C VAL A 561 20.25 6.86 -13.00
N THR A 562 20.08 6.57 -11.71
CA THR A 562 18.79 6.33 -11.06
C THR A 562 18.39 7.54 -10.22
N ILE A 563 17.21 8.10 -10.47
CA ILE A 563 16.60 9.19 -9.69
C ILE A 563 15.47 8.59 -8.85
N GLY A 564 15.58 8.68 -7.52
CA GLY A 564 14.56 8.20 -6.60
C GLY A 564 13.27 9.02 -6.62
N ASP A 565 12.21 8.42 -6.09
CA ASP A 565 10.87 9.01 -6.05
C ASP A 565 10.84 10.37 -5.33
N GLY A 566 10.02 11.29 -5.81
CA GLY A 566 9.84 12.60 -5.16
C GLY A 566 11.01 13.58 -5.31
N ALA A 567 12.05 13.22 -6.06
CA ALA A 567 13.23 14.07 -6.22
C ALA A 567 13.00 15.28 -7.15
N VAL A 568 13.75 16.35 -6.93
CA VAL A 568 13.75 17.56 -7.77
C VAL A 568 15.15 17.81 -8.31
N ILE A 569 15.25 17.86 -9.64
CA ILE A 569 16.46 18.27 -10.34
C ILE A 569 16.34 19.75 -10.63
N SER A 570 17.18 20.57 -10.00
CA SER A 570 17.16 22.03 -10.16
C SER A 570 17.56 22.44 -11.58
N ALA A 571 17.12 23.62 -12.01
CA ALA A 571 17.36 24.09 -13.37
C ALA A 571 18.86 24.09 -13.73
N ASN A 572 19.16 23.79 -15.00
CA ASN A 572 20.53 23.73 -15.55
C ASN A 572 21.49 22.78 -14.82
N SER A 573 20.98 21.75 -14.16
CA SER A 573 21.83 20.77 -13.46
C SER A 573 22.29 19.65 -14.39
N VAL A 574 23.51 19.14 -14.19
CA VAL A 574 24.06 17.99 -14.91
C VAL A 574 24.18 16.81 -13.95
N VAL A 575 23.27 15.85 -14.08
CA VAL A 575 23.16 14.70 -13.18
C VAL A 575 23.98 13.54 -13.75
N THR A 576 25.11 13.25 -13.11
CA THR A 576 26.06 12.18 -13.50
C THR A 576 26.09 11.01 -12.52
N SER A 577 25.34 11.09 -11.42
CA SER A 577 25.29 10.09 -10.35
C SER A 577 23.87 9.96 -9.81
N ASN A 578 23.58 8.83 -9.16
CA ASN A 578 22.26 8.53 -8.61
C ASN A 578 21.77 9.63 -7.66
N VAL A 579 20.47 9.90 -7.72
CA VAL A 579 19.81 10.92 -6.90
C VAL A 579 18.92 10.22 -5.87
N PRO A 580 19.14 10.42 -4.56
CA PRO A 580 18.27 9.87 -3.54
C PRO A 580 16.82 10.33 -3.71
N ALA A 581 15.88 9.48 -3.32
CA ALA A 581 14.47 9.86 -3.23
C ALA A 581 14.30 11.06 -2.29
N HIS A 582 13.29 11.90 -2.55
CA HIS A 582 12.94 13.06 -1.72
C HIS A 582 14.11 14.03 -1.47
N SER A 583 14.97 14.21 -2.47
CA SER A 583 16.07 15.16 -2.44
C SER A 583 15.97 16.20 -3.55
N ILE A 584 16.57 17.36 -3.33
CA ILE A 584 16.84 18.34 -4.37
C ILE A 584 18.31 18.24 -4.72
N VAL A 585 18.62 18.09 -6.01
CA VAL A 585 19.99 18.23 -6.52
C VAL A 585 20.13 19.47 -7.38
N ALA A 586 21.31 20.10 -7.33
CA ALA A 586 21.65 21.26 -8.13
C ALA A 586 23.12 21.27 -8.55
N GLY A 587 23.42 21.89 -9.69
CA GLY A 587 24.78 22.17 -10.15
C GLY A 587 25.29 21.26 -11.27
N ASN A 588 26.56 21.45 -11.63
CA ASN A 588 27.28 20.69 -12.64
C ASN A 588 28.70 20.35 -12.13
N PRO A 589 28.96 19.13 -11.63
CA PRO A 589 28.00 18.04 -11.47
C PRO A 589 26.96 18.34 -10.38
N ALA A 590 25.76 17.79 -10.55
CA ALA A 590 24.66 17.99 -9.60
C ALA A 590 24.97 17.31 -8.26
N LYS A 591 24.78 18.04 -7.16
CA LYS A 591 24.93 17.55 -5.79
C LYS A 591 23.64 17.76 -5.01
N VAL A 592 23.42 16.93 -4.00
CA VAL A 592 22.29 17.10 -3.06
C VAL A 592 22.45 18.45 -2.35
N VAL A 593 21.43 19.31 -2.45
CA VAL A 593 21.36 20.62 -1.79
C VAL A 593 20.25 20.68 -0.74
N ALA A 594 19.28 19.77 -0.82
CA ALA A 594 18.27 19.58 0.21
C ALA A 594 17.82 18.12 0.24
N GLU A 595 17.42 17.65 1.41
CA GLU A 595 16.86 16.32 1.65
C GLU A 595 15.52 16.46 2.37
N ASN A 596 14.75 15.37 2.41
CA ASN A 596 13.43 15.30 3.05
C ASN A 596 12.44 16.31 2.45
N ILE A 597 12.53 16.54 1.14
CA ILE A 597 11.59 17.40 0.41
C ILE A 597 10.40 16.60 -0.11
N TYR A 598 9.27 17.27 -0.21
CA TYR A 598 8.06 16.70 -0.79
C TYR A 598 7.58 17.58 -1.94
N TRP A 599 7.76 17.08 -3.16
CA TRP A 599 7.23 17.72 -4.36
C TRP A 599 5.98 16.99 -4.85
N ARG A 600 4.92 17.74 -5.16
CA ARG A 600 3.70 17.21 -5.76
C ARG A 600 3.25 18.11 -6.93
N PRO A 601 3.00 17.53 -8.13
CA PRO A 601 2.69 18.27 -9.35
C PRO A 601 1.20 18.49 -9.66
#